data_AF-A0A840W344-F1
#
_entry.id   AF-A0A840W344-F1
#
_cell.length_a   1.000
_cell.length_b   1.000
_cell.length_c   1.000
_cell.angle_alpha   90.00
_cell.angle_beta   90.00
_cell.angle_gamma   90.00
#
_symmetry.space_group_name_H-M   'P 1'
#
loop_
_entity.id
_entity.type
_entity.pdbx_description
1 polymer ?
#
loop_
_entity_poly.entity_id
_entity_poly.type
_entity_poly.pdbx_seq_one_letter_code
_entity_poly.pdbx_strand_id
1 'polypeptide(L)'
;MRAVPNWAVATAVAAPVLLVTGWTVAQARQPAGYDPIRDTISELAGQDATDAWIMVTALVLLGCCYLAVAAVLHAAGLPSRFLLAVGGVATIALVAFPRPPVGGSLSHGIAATVAVLALALWPAGSALRLPRGPDAAHPDAAQPPWAFRRTVGLSATLVLLALFAWSAFEVTSGSRTGLAERVTAVAVSLWPLLAVLSARRAHLAWATAGVTPVGPALPGVVPPDPLRPADGPDRLA
;
A
#
# COMPACT_ATOMS: atom_id res chain seq x y z
N MET A 1 17.71 2.93 0.61
CA MET A 1 16.37 2.39 0.26
C MET A 1 16.24 2.41 -1.25
N ARG A 2 15.66 1.38 -1.88
CA ARG A 2 15.42 1.43 -3.34
C ARG A 2 14.36 2.47 -3.65
N ALA A 3 14.57 3.23 -4.73
CA ALA A 3 13.60 4.22 -5.20
C ALA A 3 12.27 3.57 -5.55
N VAL A 4 11.18 4.25 -5.22
CA VAL A 4 9.84 3.89 -5.70
C VAL A 4 9.68 4.52 -7.09
N PRO A 5 9.52 3.74 -8.16
CA PRO A 5 9.39 4.31 -9.50
C PRO A 5 8.07 5.08 -9.64
N ASN A 6 8.04 6.12 -10.47
CA ASN A 6 6.85 6.97 -10.64
C ASN A 6 5.61 6.17 -11.09
N TRP A 7 5.81 5.16 -11.93
CA TRP A 7 4.71 4.30 -12.37
C TRP A 7 4.08 3.54 -11.19
N ALA A 8 4.83 3.19 -10.13
CA ALA A 8 4.27 2.52 -8.96
C ALA A 8 3.28 3.41 -8.19
N VAL A 9 3.50 4.73 -8.19
CA VAL A 9 2.53 5.69 -7.62
C VAL A 9 1.28 5.72 -8.47
N ALA A 10 1.43 5.83 -9.79
CA ALA A 10 0.29 5.83 -10.72
C ALA A 10 -0.52 4.53 -10.59
N THR A 11 0.14 3.37 -10.52
CA THR A 11 -0.51 2.07 -10.32
C THR A 11 -1.21 1.96 -8.96
N ALA A 12 -0.58 2.48 -7.89
CA ALA A 12 -1.19 2.46 -6.57
C ALA A 12 -2.41 3.41 -6.46
N VAL A 13 -2.41 4.52 -7.21
CA VAL A 13 -3.59 5.40 -7.35
C VAL A 13 -4.67 4.73 -8.20
N ALA A 14 -4.28 4.05 -9.28
CA ALA A 14 -5.21 3.38 -10.17
C ALA A 14 -6.03 2.31 -9.45
N ALA A 15 -5.46 1.57 -8.49
CA ALA A 15 -6.18 0.53 -7.73
C ALA A 15 -7.52 1.00 -7.12
N PRO A 16 -7.57 1.93 -6.15
CA PRO A 16 -8.83 2.40 -5.57
C PRO A 16 -9.71 3.11 -6.60
N VAL A 17 -9.13 3.82 -7.58
CA VAL A 17 -9.90 4.49 -8.64
C VAL A 17 -10.64 3.47 -9.49
N LEU A 18 -9.94 2.48 -10.05
CA LEU A 18 -10.51 1.41 -10.88
C LEU A 18 -11.61 0.66 -10.14
N LEU A 19 -11.39 0.37 -8.86
CA LEU A 19 -12.38 -0.29 -8.01
C LEU A 19 -13.66 0.54 -7.89
N VAL A 20 -13.54 1.81 -7.47
CA VAL A 20 -14.69 2.70 -7.26
C VAL A 20 -15.40 2.99 -8.58
N THR A 21 -14.67 3.37 -9.63
CA THR A 21 -15.26 3.65 -10.94
C THR A 21 -15.88 2.40 -11.54
N GLY A 22 -15.24 1.24 -11.37
CA GLY A 22 -15.70 -0.04 -11.88
C GLY A 22 -17.06 -0.41 -11.34
N TRP A 23 -17.23 -0.42 -10.01
CA TRP A 23 -18.55 -0.70 -9.44
C TRP A 23 -19.54 0.42 -9.75
N THR A 24 -19.13 1.70 -9.79
CA THR A 24 -20.08 2.81 -10.03
C THR A 24 -20.68 2.71 -11.43
N VAL A 25 -19.86 2.40 -12.43
CA VAL A 25 -20.33 2.21 -13.80
C VAL A 25 -21.14 0.91 -13.93
N ALA A 26 -20.67 -0.21 -13.35
CA ALA A 26 -21.40 -1.48 -13.40
C ALA A 26 -22.76 -1.40 -12.67
N GLN A 27 -22.82 -0.71 -11.53
CA GLN A 27 -24.05 -0.45 -10.79
C GLN A 27 -25.05 0.36 -11.62
N ALA A 28 -24.59 1.40 -12.32
CA ALA A 28 -25.46 2.20 -13.17
C ALA A 28 -26.12 1.39 -14.30
N ARG A 29 -25.60 0.18 -14.58
CA ARG A 29 -26.09 -0.75 -15.59
C ARG A 29 -27.11 -1.75 -15.06
N GLN A 30 -27.22 -1.88 -13.75
CA GLN A 30 -28.16 -2.82 -13.15
C GLN A 30 -29.61 -2.32 -13.26
N PRO A 31 -30.59 -3.24 -13.28
CA PRO A 31 -32.01 -2.90 -13.26
C PRO A 31 -32.41 -2.21 -11.94
N ALA A 32 -33.60 -1.60 -11.91
CA ALA A 32 -34.11 -0.82 -10.77
C ALA A 32 -34.23 -1.61 -9.44
N GLY A 33 -34.10 -2.94 -9.47
CA GLY A 33 -34.09 -3.78 -8.28
C GLY A 33 -32.75 -3.84 -7.54
N TYR A 34 -31.66 -3.32 -8.12
CA TYR A 34 -30.33 -3.33 -7.49
C TYR A 34 -30.23 -2.29 -6.38
N ASP A 35 -29.85 -2.72 -5.18
CA ASP A 35 -29.62 -1.89 -4.00
C ASP A 35 -28.15 -1.98 -3.55
N PRO A 36 -27.32 -0.92 -3.70
CA PRO A 36 -25.89 -0.97 -3.33
C PRO A 36 -25.63 -1.16 -1.83
N ILE A 37 -26.63 -1.04 -0.97
CA ILE A 37 -26.48 -1.35 0.45
C ILE A 37 -26.57 -2.85 0.68
N ARG A 38 -27.44 -3.54 -0.05
CA ARG A 38 -27.69 -4.99 0.09
C ARG A 38 -26.81 -5.80 -0.86
N ASP A 39 -26.75 -5.36 -2.10
CA ASP A 39 -26.15 -6.07 -3.23
C ASP A 39 -24.66 -5.76 -3.36
N THR A 40 -23.90 -6.82 -3.62
CA THR A 40 -22.45 -6.85 -3.54
C THR A 40 -21.78 -6.29 -4.80
N ILE A 41 -20.52 -5.85 -4.67
CA ILE A 41 -19.60 -5.68 -5.80
C ILE A 41 -19.42 -7.01 -6.52
N SER A 42 -19.33 -8.10 -5.76
CA SER A 42 -19.20 -9.46 -6.31
C SER A 42 -20.40 -9.88 -7.17
N GLU A 43 -21.60 -9.40 -6.87
CA GLU A 43 -22.78 -9.56 -7.74
C GLU A 43 -22.65 -8.80 -9.04
N LEU A 44 -22.02 -7.61 -9.07
CA LEU A 44 -21.77 -6.86 -10.30
C LEU A 44 -20.81 -7.59 -11.26
N ALA A 45 -20.05 -8.56 -10.76
CA ALA A 45 -19.21 -9.48 -11.55
C ALA A 45 -19.82 -10.89 -11.67
N GLY A 46 -21.06 -11.08 -11.21
CA GLY A 46 -21.77 -12.35 -11.21
C GLY A 46 -22.34 -12.71 -12.57
N GLN A 47 -22.83 -13.95 -12.70
CA GLN A 47 -23.34 -14.49 -13.98
C GLN A 47 -24.56 -13.74 -14.53
N ASP A 48 -25.40 -13.19 -13.63
CA ASP A 48 -26.63 -12.48 -13.99
C ASP A 48 -26.47 -10.95 -14.03
N ALA A 49 -25.28 -10.43 -13.77
CA ALA A 49 -25.06 -8.99 -13.81
C ALA A 49 -25.16 -8.46 -15.24
N THR A 50 -25.96 -7.40 -15.40
CA THR A 50 -25.97 -6.65 -16.66
C THR A 50 -24.60 -6.03 -16.88
N ASP A 51 -24.00 -6.28 -18.05
CA ASP A 51 -22.65 -5.81 -18.40
C ASP A 51 -21.56 -6.22 -17.37
N ALA A 52 -21.62 -7.45 -16.85
CA ALA A 52 -20.68 -7.97 -15.84
C ALA A 52 -19.18 -7.79 -16.20
N TRP A 53 -18.87 -7.73 -17.51
CA TRP A 53 -17.51 -7.50 -18.02
C TRP A 53 -16.87 -6.20 -17.49
N ILE A 54 -17.67 -5.19 -17.13
CA ILE A 54 -17.20 -3.91 -16.56
C ILE A 54 -16.53 -4.16 -15.21
N MET A 55 -17.23 -4.86 -14.31
CA MET A 55 -16.71 -5.14 -12.98
C MET A 55 -15.60 -6.20 -13.03
N VAL A 56 -15.73 -7.22 -13.89
CA VAL A 56 -14.68 -8.22 -14.12
C VAL A 56 -13.38 -7.56 -14.56
N THR A 57 -13.44 -6.65 -15.54
CA THR A 57 -12.25 -5.91 -16.01
C THR A 57 -11.65 -5.07 -14.88
N ALA A 58 -12.48 -4.38 -14.09
CA ALA A 58 -12.01 -3.61 -12.94
C ALA A 58 -11.29 -4.49 -11.90
N LEU A 59 -11.82 -5.67 -11.58
CA LEU A 59 -11.19 -6.62 -10.64
C LEU A 59 -9.87 -7.18 -11.17
N VAL A 60 -9.80 -7.52 -12.46
CA VAL A 60 -8.54 -7.98 -13.09
C VAL A 60 -7.47 -6.89 -13.00
N LEU A 61 -7.80 -5.67 -13.42
CA LEU A 61 -6.86 -4.55 -13.38
C LEU A 61 -6.44 -4.20 -11.94
N LEU A 62 -7.38 -4.26 -10.98
CA LEU A 62 -7.11 -4.08 -9.57
C LEU A 62 -6.10 -5.11 -9.04
N GLY A 63 -6.32 -6.39 -9.33
CA GLY A 63 -5.38 -7.44 -8.93
C GLY A 63 -4.00 -7.27 -9.57
N CYS A 64 -3.94 -6.89 -10.85
CA CYS A 64 -2.68 -6.53 -11.51
C CYS A 64 -1.98 -5.34 -10.84
N CYS A 65 -2.71 -4.34 -10.37
CA CYS A 65 -2.14 -3.22 -9.62
C CYS A 65 -1.47 -3.72 -8.32
N TYR A 66 -2.12 -4.61 -7.57
CA TYR A 66 -1.53 -5.19 -6.36
C TYR A 66 -0.26 -5.99 -6.65
N LEU A 67 -0.25 -6.79 -7.73
CA LEU A 67 0.94 -7.53 -8.16
C LEU A 67 2.10 -6.61 -8.55
N ALA A 68 1.81 -5.55 -9.31
CA ALA A 68 2.82 -4.60 -9.74
C ALA A 68 3.41 -3.81 -8.56
N VAL A 69 2.57 -3.38 -7.60
CA VAL A 69 3.04 -2.74 -6.35
C VAL A 69 3.87 -3.72 -5.52
N ALA A 70 3.42 -4.97 -5.38
CA ALA A 70 4.17 -6.01 -4.68
C ALA A 70 5.55 -6.25 -5.30
N ALA A 71 5.68 -6.15 -6.62
CA ALA A 71 6.96 -6.34 -7.32
C ALA A 71 8.02 -5.29 -6.92
N VAL A 72 7.62 -4.04 -6.66
CA VAL A 72 8.57 -2.91 -6.50
C VAL A 72 8.58 -2.24 -5.12
N LEU A 73 7.60 -2.52 -4.26
CA LEU A 73 7.53 -1.94 -2.91
C LEU A 73 8.53 -2.61 -1.94
N HIS A 74 9.82 -2.49 -2.22
CA HIS A 74 10.89 -3.14 -1.45
C HIS A 74 10.93 -2.72 0.03
N ALA A 75 10.49 -1.49 0.34
CA ALA A 75 10.37 -1.00 1.71
C ALA A 75 9.44 -1.86 2.60
N ALA A 76 8.50 -2.59 1.99
CA ALA A 76 7.59 -3.47 2.72
C ALA A 76 8.24 -4.78 3.20
N GLY A 77 9.41 -5.16 2.67
CA GLY A 77 10.01 -6.47 2.93
C GLY A 77 9.26 -7.63 2.26
N LEU A 78 9.87 -8.82 2.24
CA LEU A 78 9.33 -9.98 1.52
C LEU A 78 7.95 -10.47 2.03
N PRO A 79 7.69 -10.60 3.34
CA PRO A 79 6.41 -11.14 3.81
C PRO A 79 5.20 -10.27 3.40
N SER A 80 5.31 -8.95 3.54
CA SER A 80 4.25 -8.02 3.13
C SER A 80 4.05 -8.02 1.62
N ARG A 81 5.12 -8.08 0.83
CA ARG A 81 5.02 -8.18 -0.64
C ARG A 81 4.35 -9.49 -1.06
N PHE A 82 4.69 -10.60 -0.40
CA PHE A 82 4.07 -11.90 -0.66
C PHE A 82 2.56 -11.87 -0.39
N LEU A 83 2.14 -11.36 0.78
CA LEU A 83 0.72 -11.22 1.10
C LEU A 83 -0.02 -10.28 0.13
N LEU A 84 0.59 -9.17 -0.26
CA LEU A 84 0.02 -8.28 -1.27
C LEU A 84 -0.13 -8.98 -2.63
N ALA A 85 0.85 -9.79 -3.02
CA ALA A 85 0.78 -10.57 -4.26
C ALA A 85 -0.31 -11.66 -4.19
N VAL A 86 -0.42 -12.37 -3.06
CA VAL A 86 -1.52 -13.33 -2.82
C VAL A 86 -2.87 -12.62 -2.93
N GLY A 87 -3.01 -11.43 -2.34
CA GLY A 87 -4.19 -10.59 -2.48
C GLY A 87 -4.52 -10.30 -3.94
N GLY A 88 -3.53 -9.86 -4.72
CA GLY A 88 -3.68 -9.61 -6.17
C GLY A 88 -4.13 -10.83 -6.97
N VAL A 89 -3.48 -11.99 -6.77
CA VAL A 89 -3.87 -13.24 -7.44
C VAL A 89 -5.28 -13.66 -7.04
N ALA A 90 -5.62 -13.59 -5.76
CA ALA A 90 -6.93 -13.98 -5.27
C ALA A 90 -8.04 -13.05 -5.77
N THR A 91 -7.78 -11.73 -5.91
CA THR A 91 -8.71 -10.79 -6.55
C THR A 91 -8.96 -11.17 -8.02
N ILE A 92 -7.92 -11.55 -8.77
CA ILE A 92 -8.09 -12.04 -10.16
C ILE A 92 -8.87 -13.36 -10.19
N ALA A 93 -8.63 -14.25 -9.23
CA ALA A 93 -9.31 -15.54 -9.15
C ALA A 93 -10.84 -15.42 -8.96
N LEU A 94 -11.35 -14.29 -8.44
CA LEU A 94 -12.80 -14.03 -8.36
C LEU A 94 -13.49 -14.12 -9.73
N VAL A 95 -12.77 -13.84 -10.82
CA VAL A 95 -13.28 -13.97 -12.19
C VAL A 95 -13.54 -15.43 -12.57
N ALA A 96 -12.71 -16.35 -12.09
CA ALA A 96 -12.89 -17.79 -12.33
C ALA A 96 -13.99 -18.39 -11.44
N PHE A 97 -14.34 -17.70 -10.34
CA PHE A 97 -15.35 -18.12 -9.37
C PHE A 97 -16.43 -17.03 -9.22
N PRO A 98 -17.19 -16.71 -10.28
CA PRO A 98 -18.23 -15.68 -10.20
C PRO A 98 -19.36 -16.10 -9.25
N ARG A 99 -20.11 -15.12 -8.74
CA ARG A 99 -21.32 -15.38 -7.95
C ARG A 99 -22.39 -16.05 -8.85
N PRO A 100 -23.01 -17.16 -8.38
CA PRO A 100 -24.14 -17.74 -9.07
C PRO A 100 -25.39 -16.84 -8.95
N PRO A 101 -26.38 -17.01 -9.85
CA PRO A 101 -27.68 -16.33 -9.81
C PRO A 101 -28.38 -16.32 -8.46
N VAL A 102 -28.34 -17.46 -7.77
CA VAL A 102 -29.11 -17.73 -6.55
C VAL A 102 -28.20 -18.40 -5.54
N GLY A 103 -28.29 -17.97 -4.28
CA GLY A 103 -27.55 -18.57 -3.16
C GLY A 103 -26.08 -18.16 -3.09
N GLY A 104 -25.31 -18.90 -2.27
CA GLY A 104 -23.88 -18.68 -2.08
C GLY A 104 -23.02 -19.59 -2.96
N SER A 105 -21.74 -19.23 -3.11
CA SER A 105 -20.72 -20.09 -3.72
C SER A 105 -19.55 -20.24 -2.77
N LEU A 106 -19.23 -21.48 -2.39
CA LEU A 106 -18.12 -21.78 -1.49
C LEU A 106 -16.78 -21.39 -2.12
N SER A 107 -16.57 -21.69 -3.40
CA SER A 107 -15.33 -21.35 -4.11
C SER A 107 -15.14 -19.84 -4.22
N HIS A 108 -16.20 -19.11 -4.54
CA HIS A 108 -16.19 -17.64 -4.52
C HIS A 108 -15.88 -17.10 -3.12
N GLY A 109 -16.56 -17.61 -2.09
CA GLY A 109 -16.35 -17.21 -0.71
C GLY A 109 -14.92 -17.45 -0.22
N ILE A 110 -14.31 -18.58 -0.58
CA ILE A 110 -12.89 -18.86 -0.29
C ILE A 110 -11.99 -17.86 -1.01
N ALA A 111 -12.17 -17.64 -2.32
CA ALA A 111 -11.37 -16.69 -3.08
C ALA A 111 -11.46 -15.26 -2.52
N ALA A 112 -12.67 -14.79 -2.20
CA ALA A 112 -12.91 -13.49 -1.59
C ALA A 112 -12.25 -13.37 -0.20
N THR A 113 -12.39 -14.41 0.62
CA THR A 113 -11.76 -14.47 1.96
C THR A 113 -10.24 -14.40 1.86
N VAL A 114 -9.63 -15.18 0.96
CA VAL A 114 -8.17 -15.14 0.74
C VAL A 114 -7.73 -13.77 0.26
N ALA A 115 -8.45 -13.16 -0.70
CA ALA A 115 -8.12 -11.83 -1.21
C ALA A 115 -8.13 -10.78 -0.10
N VAL A 116 -9.23 -10.68 0.66
CA VAL A 116 -9.39 -9.66 1.70
C VAL A 116 -8.46 -9.92 2.88
N LEU A 117 -8.32 -11.17 3.36
CA LEU A 117 -7.40 -11.47 4.47
C LEU A 117 -5.96 -11.18 4.09
N ALA A 118 -5.51 -11.53 2.89
CA ALA A 118 -4.15 -11.22 2.45
C ALA A 118 -3.92 -9.70 2.40
N LEU A 119 -4.89 -8.94 1.87
CA LEU A 119 -4.84 -7.47 1.83
C LEU A 119 -5.08 -6.80 3.20
N ALA A 120 -5.66 -7.48 4.17
CA ALA A 120 -5.78 -6.99 5.55
C ALA A 120 -4.50 -7.25 6.36
N LEU A 121 -3.83 -8.38 6.13
CA LEU A 121 -2.66 -8.82 6.90
C LEU A 121 -1.32 -8.33 6.36
N TRP A 122 -1.22 -7.99 5.07
CA TRP A 122 0.05 -7.53 4.50
C TRP A 122 0.69 -6.31 5.19
N PRO A 123 -0.03 -5.34 5.82
CA PRO A 123 0.61 -4.24 6.54
C PRO A 123 1.45 -4.72 7.73
N ALA A 124 1.02 -5.79 8.40
CA ALA A 124 1.73 -6.39 9.52
C ALA A 124 2.82 -7.39 9.10
N GLY A 125 2.84 -7.84 7.84
CA GLY A 125 3.70 -8.93 7.37
C GLY A 125 5.19 -8.75 7.74
N SER A 126 5.74 -7.56 7.53
CA SER A 126 7.10 -7.21 7.96
C SER A 126 7.16 -6.56 9.35
N ALA A 127 6.09 -5.93 9.82
CA ALA A 127 6.02 -5.31 11.14
C ALA A 127 6.30 -6.31 12.28
N LEU A 128 5.87 -7.56 12.12
CA LEU A 128 6.09 -8.63 13.10
C LEU A 128 7.57 -9.03 13.26
N ARG A 129 8.40 -8.74 12.25
CA ARG A 129 9.84 -9.02 12.27
C ARG A 129 10.68 -7.85 12.80
N LEU A 130 10.07 -6.68 13.01
CA LEU A 130 10.77 -5.53 13.55
C LEU A 130 11.02 -5.71 15.07
N PRO A 131 12.10 -5.12 15.62
CA PRO A 131 12.33 -5.07 17.06
C PRO A 131 11.16 -4.43 17.83
N ARG A 132 11.07 -4.71 19.14
CA ARG A 132 10.14 -4.02 20.05
C ARG A 132 10.87 -2.83 20.67
N GLY A 133 10.36 -1.62 20.47
CA GLY A 133 10.94 -0.41 21.02
C GLY A 133 11.95 0.30 20.11
N PRO A 134 12.49 1.45 20.55
CA PRO A 134 13.54 2.17 19.84
C PRO A 134 14.79 1.28 19.68
N ASP A 135 15.49 1.41 18.55
CA ASP A 135 16.78 0.76 18.38
C ASP A 135 17.82 1.48 19.26
N ALA A 136 17.90 1.06 20.52
CA ALA A 136 18.85 1.61 21.49
C ALA A 136 20.31 1.36 21.07
N ALA A 137 20.57 0.42 20.16
CA ALA A 137 21.90 0.16 19.62
C ALA A 137 22.30 1.14 18.50
N HIS A 138 21.33 1.73 17.80
CA HIS A 138 21.59 2.68 16.70
C HIS A 138 20.58 3.85 16.72
N PRO A 139 20.76 4.84 17.62
CA PRO A 139 19.85 5.98 17.74
C PRO A 139 19.76 6.84 16.46
N ASP A 140 20.82 6.83 15.64
CA ASP A 140 20.91 7.59 14.39
C ASP A 140 20.42 6.82 13.14
N ALA A 141 19.92 5.60 13.31
CA ALA A 141 19.42 4.81 12.19
C ALA A 141 18.25 5.50 11.50
N ALA A 142 18.31 5.58 10.16
CA ALA A 142 17.24 6.17 9.36
C ALA A 142 15.91 5.46 9.65
N GLN A 143 14.93 6.20 10.14
CA GLN A 143 13.63 5.63 10.50
C GLN A 143 12.95 5.03 9.26
N PRO A 144 12.29 3.87 9.40
CA PRO A 144 11.53 3.30 8.30
C PRO A 144 10.41 4.26 7.87
N PRO A 145 9.97 4.19 6.59
CA PRO A 145 8.82 4.96 6.14
C PRO A 145 7.63 4.73 7.08
N TRP A 146 6.85 5.78 7.35
CA TRP A 146 5.83 5.79 8.40
C TRP A 146 4.85 4.60 8.32
N ALA A 147 4.48 4.15 7.12
CA ALA A 147 3.54 3.05 6.90
C ALA A 147 4.11 1.68 7.30
N PHE A 148 5.44 1.55 7.38
CA PHE A 148 6.15 0.34 7.80
C PHE A 148 6.66 0.41 9.24
N ARG A 149 6.26 1.44 9.99
CA ARG A 149 6.47 1.44 11.45
C ARG A 149 5.58 0.36 12.06
N ARG A 150 6.12 -0.37 13.04
CA ARG A 150 5.44 -1.51 13.66
C ARG A 150 4.03 -1.17 14.15
N THR A 151 3.90 -0.08 14.91
CA THR A 151 2.61 0.37 15.45
C THR A 151 1.61 0.67 14.35
N VAL A 152 2.03 1.41 13.33
CA VAL A 152 1.19 1.77 12.18
C VAL A 152 0.73 0.55 11.40
N GLY A 153 1.64 -0.37 11.05
CA GLY A 153 1.31 -1.60 10.33
C GLY A 153 0.35 -2.51 11.11
N LEU A 154 0.54 -2.65 12.42
CA LEU A 154 -0.38 -3.41 13.28
C LEU A 154 -1.74 -2.72 13.42
N SER A 155 -1.78 -1.41 13.65
CA SER A 155 -3.04 -0.64 13.75
C SER A 155 -3.84 -0.71 12.45
N ALA A 156 -3.19 -0.54 11.30
CA ALA A 156 -3.83 -0.68 10.00
C ALA A 156 -4.40 -2.10 9.82
N THR A 157 -3.63 -3.13 10.15
CA THR A 157 -4.08 -4.53 10.08
C THR A 157 -5.31 -4.77 10.96
N LEU A 158 -5.31 -4.26 12.19
CA LEU A 158 -6.46 -4.39 13.10
C LEU A 158 -7.70 -3.70 12.55
N VAL A 159 -7.58 -2.49 11.99
CA VAL A 159 -8.70 -1.77 11.38
C VAL A 159 -9.25 -2.55 10.18
N LEU A 160 -8.37 -3.03 9.28
CA LEU A 160 -8.79 -3.79 8.11
C LEU A 160 -9.44 -5.14 8.48
N LEU A 161 -8.93 -5.82 9.51
CA LEU A 161 -9.53 -7.04 10.04
C LEU A 161 -10.89 -6.78 10.70
N ALA A 162 -11.07 -5.65 11.40
CA ALA A 162 -12.36 -5.27 11.97
C ALA A 162 -13.40 -5.00 10.88
N LEU A 163 -13.02 -4.32 9.79
CA LEU A 163 -13.88 -4.13 8.62
C LEU A 163 -14.22 -5.47 7.94
N PHE A 164 -13.23 -6.35 7.78
CA PHE A 164 -13.47 -7.68 7.24
C PHE A 164 -14.40 -8.52 8.13
N ALA A 165 -14.22 -8.47 9.46
CA ALA A 165 -15.12 -9.14 10.40
C ALA A 165 -16.55 -8.61 10.32
N TRP A 166 -16.72 -7.30 10.14
CA TRP A 166 -18.03 -6.71 9.87
C TRP A 166 -18.62 -7.21 8.54
N SER A 167 -17.83 -7.24 7.47
CA SER A 167 -18.27 -7.79 6.18
C SER A 167 -18.68 -9.27 6.30
N ALA A 168 -17.92 -10.08 7.04
CA ALA A 168 -18.25 -11.49 7.27
C ALA A 168 -19.56 -11.64 8.06
N PHE A 169 -19.77 -10.81 9.09
CA PHE A 169 -21.02 -10.77 9.83
C PHE A 169 -22.22 -10.41 8.94
N GLU A 170 -22.08 -9.40 8.06
CA GLU A 170 -23.17 -9.00 7.16
C GLU A 170 -23.53 -10.11 6.17
N VAL A 171 -22.53 -10.84 5.64
CA VAL A 171 -22.76 -12.00 4.76
C VAL A 171 -23.57 -13.11 5.45
N THR A 172 -23.32 -13.36 6.74
CA THR A 172 -23.96 -14.49 7.46
C THR A 172 -25.27 -14.13 8.15
N SER A 173 -25.47 -12.86 8.50
CA SER A 173 -26.50 -12.49 9.48
C SER A 173 -27.05 -11.07 9.31
N GLY A 174 -26.47 -10.27 8.42
CA GLY A 174 -26.83 -8.87 8.28
C GLY A 174 -27.71 -8.58 7.06
N SER A 175 -27.84 -7.28 6.77
CA SER A 175 -28.68 -6.75 5.69
C SER A 175 -27.97 -5.66 4.87
N ARG A 176 -26.70 -5.40 5.17
CA ARG A 176 -25.89 -4.33 4.60
C ARG A 176 -24.63 -4.89 3.94
N THR A 177 -24.72 -6.09 3.38
CA THR A 177 -23.60 -6.84 2.78
C THR A 177 -22.90 -6.02 1.70
N GLY A 178 -23.66 -5.40 0.80
CA GLY A 178 -23.13 -4.52 -0.24
C GLY A 178 -22.37 -3.31 0.28
N LEU A 179 -22.85 -2.70 1.37
CA LEU A 179 -22.15 -1.58 2.02
C LEU A 179 -20.86 -2.04 2.70
N ALA A 180 -20.92 -3.11 3.48
CA ALA A 180 -19.76 -3.60 4.23
C ALA A 180 -18.64 -4.09 3.30
N GLU A 181 -18.99 -4.76 2.20
CA GLU A 181 -18.01 -5.15 1.17
C GLU A 181 -17.36 -3.93 0.53
N ARG A 182 -18.13 -2.89 0.15
CA ARG A 182 -17.59 -1.65 -0.43
C ARG A 182 -16.63 -0.94 0.52
N VAL A 183 -17.04 -0.74 1.77
CA VAL A 183 -16.19 -0.07 2.78
C VAL A 183 -14.90 -0.87 2.99
N THR A 184 -15.00 -2.20 3.10
CA THR A 184 -13.84 -3.07 3.26
C THR A 184 -12.93 -3.01 2.04
N ALA A 185 -13.49 -3.11 0.82
CA ALA A 185 -12.75 -3.09 -0.44
C ALA A 185 -12.01 -1.75 -0.66
N VAL A 186 -12.65 -0.62 -0.33
CA VAL A 186 -11.98 0.70 -0.32
C VAL A 186 -10.85 0.72 0.67
N ALA A 187 -11.09 0.31 1.91
CA ALA A 187 -10.08 0.38 2.95
C ALA A 187 -8.83 -0.45 2.61
N VAL A 188 -9.02 -1.69 2.14
CA VAL A 188 -7.89 -2.56 1.75
C VAL A 188 -7.18 -2.06 0.49
N SER A 189 -7.89 -1.41 -0.45
CA SER A 189 -7.27 -0.86 -1.67
C SER A 189 -6.53 0.45 -1.47
N LEU A 190 -6.90 1.25 -0.45
CA LEU A 190 -6.21 2.50 -0.11
C LEU A 190 -4.87 2.27 0.59
N TRP A 191 -4.71 1.19 1.35
CA TRP A 191 -3.49 0.99 2.12
C TRP A 191 -2.22 0.84 1.25
N PRO A 192 -2.22 0.09 0.12
CA PRO A 192 -1.09 0.05 -0.81
C PRO A 192 -0.67 1.44 -1.32
N LEU A 193 -1.62 2.31 -1.62
CA LEU A 193 -1.35 3.70 -2.00
C LEU A 193 -0.65 4.47 -0.90
N LEU A 194 -1.18 4.42 0.34
CA LEU A 194 -0.57 5.10 1.47
C LEU A 194 0.85 4.61 1.75
N ALA A 195 1.10 3.29 1.64
CA ALA A 195 2.42 2.70 1.82
C ALA A 195 3.42 3.11 0.73
N VAL A 196 2.98 3.17 -0.53
CA VAL A 196 3.79 3.64 -1.67
C VAL A 196 4.15 5.11 -1.50
N LEU A 197 3.19 5.97 -1.12
CA LEU A 197 3.43 7.39 -0.84
C LEU A 197 4.39 7.58 0.36
N SER A 198 4.23 6.75 1.40
CA SER A 198 5.14 6.72 2.55
C SER A 198 6.58 6.44 2.14
N ALA A 199 6.80 5.37 1.37
CA ALA A 199 8.11 4.97 0.87
C ALA A 199 8.72 6.03 -0.05
N ARG A 200 7.91 6.62 -0.94
CA ARG A 200 8.38 7.68 -1.85
C ARG A 200 8.82 8.93 -1.09
N ARG A 201 8.04 9.37 -0.10
CA ARG A 201 8.40 10.52 0.74
C ARG A 201 9.69 10.28 1.51
N ALA A 202 9.87 9.09 2.08
CA ALA A 202 11.10 8.73 2.78
C ALA A 202 12.32 8.72 1.84
N HIS A 203 12.17 8.21 0.62
CA HIS A 203 13.23 8.22 -0.39
C HIS A 203 13.61 9.65 -0.81
N LEU A 204 12.63 10.52 -1.06
CA LEU A 204 12.88 11.92 -1.41
C LEU A 204 13.58 12.68 -0.28
N ALA A 205 13.15 12.48 0.96
CA ALA A 205 13.79 13.10 2.13
C ALA A 205 15.25 12.66 2.29
N TRP A 206 15.54 11.37 2.07
CA TRP A 206 16.90 10.85 2.08
C TRP A 206 17.76 11.44 0.96
N ALA A 207 17.21 11.55 -0.26
CA ALA A 207 17.92 12.14 -1.39
C ALA A 207 18.24 13.61 -1.15
N THR A 208 17.33 14.40 -0.58
CA THR A 208 17.57 15.82 -0.25
C THR A 208 18.59 15.99 0.87
N ALA A 209 18.59 15.11 1.88
CA ALA A 209 19.55 15.16 2.98
C ALA A 209 20.97 14.76 2.53
N GLY A 210 21.11 13.89 1.54
CA GLY A 210 22.39 13.54 0.91
C GLY A 210 22.95 14.62 -0.01
N VAL A 211 22.12 15.58 -0.43
CA VAL A 211 22.55 16.80 -1.15
C VAL A 211 22.67 17.94 -0.14
N THR A 212 23.53 17.77 0.86
CA THR A 212 24.06 18.94 1.59
C THR A 212 24.97 19.70 0.62
N PRO A 213 24.69 20.98 0.31
CA PRO A 213 25.67 21.78 -0.41
C PRO A 213 26.91 21.85 0.48
N VAL A 214 28.05 21.37 0.01
CA VAL A 214 29.32 21.88 0.52
C VAL A 214 29.29 23.36 0.20
N GLY A 215 29.04 24.19 1.22
CA GLY A 215 29.04 25.65 1.08
C GLY A 215 30.35 26.12 0.44
N PRO A 216 30.39 27.33 -0.15
CA PRO A 216 31.62 27.85 -0.73
C PRO A 216 32.70 27.78 0.35
N ALA A 217 33.85 27.20 -0.01
CA ALA A 217 35.00 27.10 0.86
C ALA A 217 35.20 28.43 1.60
N LEU A 218 35.25 28.37 2.94
CA LEU A 218 35.68 29.51 3.73
C LEU A 218 37.02 30.02 3.16
N PRO A 219 37.22 31.34 3.05
CA PRO A 219 38.47 31.87 2.50
C PRO A 219 39.65 31.44 3.37
N GLY A 220 40.56 30.68 2.76
CA GLY A 220 41.98 30.57 3.08
C GLY A 220 42.39 30.48 4.55
N VAL A 221 42.61 29.26 5.03
CA VAL A 221 43.80 29.00 5.86
C VAL A 221 44.84 28.43 4.91
N VAL A 222 45.71 29.30 4.40
CA VAL A 222 46.94 28.88 3.72
C VAL A 222 47.83 28.27 4.81
N PRO A 223 48.24 26.99 4.70
CA PRO A 223 49.26 26.44 5.59
C PRO A 223 50.52 27.32 5.51
N PRO A 224 51.20 27.61 6.63
CA PRO A 224 52.42 28.42 6.59
C PRO A 224 53.43 27.77 5.63
N ASP A 225 53.97 28.57 4.72
CA ASP A 225 54.99 28.15 3.75
C ASP A 225 56.25 27.70 4.52
N PRO A 226 56.67 26.42 4.43
CA PRO A 226 57.82 25.90 5.15
C PRO A 226 59.16 26.51 4.70
N LEU A 227 59.17 27.33 3.64
CA LEU A 227 60.36 28.00 3.12
C LEU A 227 60.46 29.48 3.50
N ARG A 228 59.50 30.02 4.25
CA ARG A 228 59.54 31.41 4.69
C ARG A 228 60.51 31.56 5.89
N PRO A 229 61.59 32.35 5.78
CA PRO A 229 62.50 32.57 6.91
C PRO A 229 61.77 33.23 8.07
N ALA A 230 62.05 32.80 9.30
CA ALA A 230 61.53 33.45 10.49
C ALA A 230 62.07 34.89 10.57
N ASP A 231 61.17 35.87 10.65
CA ASP A 231 61.55 37.25 10.94
C ASP A 231 62.22 37.29 12.32
N GLY A 232 63.53 37.51 12.31
CA GLY A 232 64.33 37.67 13.53
C GLY A 232 64.02 39.00 14.23
N PRO A 233 64.07 39.05 15.56
CA PRO A 233 63.87 40.30 16.28
C PRO A 233 65.11 41.18 16.11
N ASP A 234 65.01 42.20 15.26
CA ASP A 234 66.01 43.26 15.22
C ASP A 234 65.86 44.18 16.45
N ARG A 235 66.93 44.17 17.25
CA ARG A 235 67.57 45.31 17.92
C ARG A 235 66.66 46.38 18.54
N LEU A 236 66.71 46.48 19.87
CA LEU A 236 66.77 47.78 20.53
C LEU A 236 68.00 47.83 21.44
N ALA A 237 68.86 48.80 21.13
CA ALA A 237 69.77 49.44 22.06
C ALA A 237 68.98 50.25 23.10
#